data_AF-A0A8H7GT00-F1
#
_entry.id   AF-A0A8H7GT00-F1
#
_cell.length_a   1.000
_cell.length_b   1.000
_cell.length_c   1.000
_cell.angle_alpha   90.00
_cell.angle_beta   90.00
_cell.angle_gamma   90.00
#
_symmetry.space_group_name_H-M   'P 1'
#
loop_
_entity.id
_entity.type
_entity.pdbx_description
1 polymer ?
#
loop_
_entity_poly.entity_id
_entity_poly.type
_entity_poly.pdbx_seq_one_letter_code
_entity_poly.pdbx_strand_id
1 'polypeptide(L)'
;MKVLSKLRKQAKLGRASRELPEFIGSVQLRDLILSSEQNLAYKMRLWQAVSQKVERNTNVRHELLEVHGEVMKVWQWISHLE
;
A
#
# COMPACT_ATOMS: atom_id res chain seq x y z
N MET A 1 10.82 -6.25 2.03
CA MET A 1 9.83 -5.50 2.84
C MET A 1 8.42 -5.94 2.47
N LYS A 2 7.60 -6.36 3.45
CA LYS A 2 6.28 -7.01 3.21
C LYS A 2 5.29 -6.13 2.42
N VAL A 3 5.32 -4.81 2.63
CA VAL A 3 4.51 -3.85 1.86
C VAL A 3 4.82 -3.89 0.37
N LEU A 4 6.10 -3.76 -0.03
CA LEU A 4 6.48 -3.71 -1.43
C LEU A 4 6.11 -5.01 -2.16
N SER A 5 6.29 -6.15 -1.49
CA SER A 5 5.88 -7.45 -2.05
C SER A 5 4.36 -7.53 -2.28
N LYS A 6 3.56 -6.94 -1.39
CA LYS A 6 2.10 -6.84 -1.58
C LYS A 6 1.73 -5.91 -2.73
N LEU A 7 2.36 -4.74 -2.82
CA LEU A 7 2.14 -3.79 -3.92
C LEU A 7 2.50 -4.40 -5.29
N ARG A 8 3.65 -5.09 -5.38
CA ARG A 8 4.05 -5.79 -6.60
C ARG A 8 3.06 -6.88 -6.99
N LYS A 9 2.56 -7.65 -6.01
CA LYS A 9 1.53 -8.67 -6.26
C LYS A 9 0.21 -8.03 -6.73
N GLN A 10 -0.22 -6.94 -6.11
CA GLN A 10 -1.44 -6.24 -6.52
C GLN A 10 -1.33 -5.70 -7.94
N ALA A 11 -0.21 -5.09 -8.29
CA ALA A 11 0.02 -4.62 -9.65
C ALA A 11 -0.01 -5.78 -10.66
N LYS A 12 0.54 -6.96 -10.33
CA LYS A 12 0.41 -8.16 -11.19
C LYS A 12 -1.05 -8.60 -11.35
N LEU A 13 -1.83 -8.58 -10.25
CA LEU A 13 -3.23 -8.99 -10.26
C LEU A 13 -4.13 -7.99 -11.02
N GLY A 14 -3.98 -6.69 -10.80
CA GLY A 14 -4.75 -5.66 -11.50
C GLY A 14 -4.40 -5.58 -12.99
N ARG A 15 -3.15 -5.85 -13.39
CA ARG A 15 -2.80 -5.98 -14.81
C ARG A 15 -3.38 -7.24 -15.46
N ALA A 16 -3.57 -8.30 -14.69
CA ALA A 16 -4.17 -9.56 -15.17
C ALA A 16 -5.71 -9.52 -15.21
N SER A 17 -6.36 -8.67 -14.41
CA SER A 17 -7.81 -8.53 -14.36
C SER A 17 -8.24 -7.07 -14.21
N ARG A 18 -9.06 -6.59 -15.15
CA ARG A 18 -9.64 -5.23 -15.13
C ARG A 18 -10.60 -4.99 -13.95
N GLU A 19 -11.03 -6.03 -13.25
CA GLU A 19 -11.92 -5.90 -12.08
C GLU A 19 -11.15 -5.58 -10.79
N LEU A 20 -9.84 -5.81 -10.78
CA LEU A 20 -9.01 -5.60 -9.59
C LEU A 20 -8.22 -4.30 -9.71
N PRO A 21 -8.20 -3.45 -8.66
CA PRO A 21 -7.39 -2.24 -8.68
C PRO A 21 -5.90 -2.59 -8.65
N GLU A 22 -5.06 -1.81 -9.34
CA GLU A 22 -3.60 -1.97 -9.28
C GLU A 22 -2.98 -1.36 -8.02
N PHE A 23 -3.78 -0.65 -7.22
CA PHE A 23 -3.37 0.03 -6.00
C PHE A 23 -3.91 -0.67 -4.75
N ILE A 24 -3.31 -0.37 -3.60
CA ILE A 24 -3.85 -0.74 -2.28
C ILE A 24 -3.91 0.51 -1.40
N GLY A 25 -4.96 0.62 -0.59
CA GLY A 25 -5.04 1.64 0.44
C GLY A 25 -3.91 1.54 1.45
N SER A 26 -3.31 2.69 1.80
CA SER A 26 -2.27 2.79 2.83
C SER A 26 -2.78 2.23 4.17
N VAL A 27 -4.01 2.59 4.55
CA VAL A 27 -4.69 2.09 5.76
C VAL A 27 -4.89 0.58 5.72
N GLN A 28 -5.35 0.04 4.59
CA GLN A 28 -5.53 -1.41 4.42
C GLN A 28 -4.21 -2.17 4.57
N LEU A 29 -3.11 -1.65 4.01
CA LEU A 29 -1.77 -2.23 4.17
C LEU A 29 -1.30 -2.19 5.62
N ARG A 30 -1.53 -1.08 6.32
CA ARG A 30 -1.21 -0.95 7.75
C ARG A 30 -1.90 -2.05 8.54
N ASP A 31 -3.20 -2.18 8.35
CA ASP A 31 -4.01 -3.10 9.15
C ASP A 31 -3.73 -4.55 8.77
N LEU A 32 -3.43 -4.84 7.50
CA LEU A 32 -3.02 -6.18 7.06
C LEU A 32 -1.63 -6.60 7.59
N ILE A 33 -0.66 -5.69 7.61
CA ILE A 33 0.73 -6.02 7.96
C ILE A 33 0.96 -5.99 9.47
N LEU A 34 0.24 -5.12 10.17
CA LEU A 34 0.36 -4.91 11.61
C LEU A 34 -0.88 -5.44 12.36
N SER A 35 -1.58 -6.43 11.80
CA SER A 35 -2.75 -7.05 12.43
C SER A 35 -2.43 -7.76 13.74
N SER A 36 -1.21 -8.26 13.90
CA SER A 36 -0.74 -8.95 15.10
C SER A 36 -0.21 -8.00 16.19
N GLU A 37 -0.04 -6.71 15.89
CA GLU A 37 0.48 -5.73 16.84
C GLU A 37 -0.65 -5.13 17.68
N GLN A 38 -0.64 -5.38 18.98
CA GLN A 38 -1.68 -4.90 19.91
C GLN A 38 -1.34 -3.51 20.48
N ASN A 39 -0.06 -3.13 20.53
CA ASN A 39 0.34 -1.82 21.01
C ASN A 39 0.14 -0.75 19.93
N LEU A 40 -0.91 0.06 20.09
CA LEU A 40 -1.27 1.11 19.13
C LEU A 40 -0.15 2.13 18.93
N ALA A 41 0.52 2.57 19.99
CA ALA A 41 1.59 3.57 19.89
C ALA A 41 2.79 3.03 19.10
N TYR A 42 3.16 1.77 19.34
CA TYR A 42 4.22 1.09 18.59
C TYR A 42 3.81 0.84 17.14
N LYS A 43 2.57 0.38 16.89
CA LYS A 43 1.98 0.21 15.56
C LYS A 43 2.07 1.50 14.73
N MET A 44 1.71 2.65 15.32
CA MET A 44 1.79 3.95 14.66
C MET A 44 3.23 4.33 14.33
N ARG A 45 4.18 4.18 15.26
CA ARG A 45 5.61 4.48 15.03
C ARG A 45 6.20 3.61 13.92
N LEU A 46 5.92 2.31 13.94
CA LEU A 46 6.37 1.39 12.91
C LEU A 46 5.76 1.75 11.55
N TRP A 47 4.47 2.09 11.52
CA TRP A 47 3.79 2.50 10.29
C TRP A 47 4.35 3.80 9.70
N GLN A 48 4.72 4.77 10.53
CA GLN A 48 5.38 6.00 10.08
C GLN A 48 6.71 5.69 9.38
N ALA A 49 7.55 4.84 9.98
CA ALA A 49 8.83 4.44 9.38
C ALA A 49 8.64 3.66 8.05
N VAL A 50 7.62 2.79 8.00
CA VAL A 50 7.26 2.06 6.79
C VAL A 50 6.77 3.02 5.70
N SER A 51 5.88 3.96 6.04
CA SER A 51 5.30 4.91 5.09
C SER A 51 6.38 5.79 4.46
N GLN A 52 7.32 6.32 5.25
CA GLN A 52 8.45 7.08 4.72
C GLN A 52 9.31 6.27 3.73
N LYS A 53 9.54 4.97 4.01
CA LYS A 53 10.29 4.10 3.10
C LYS A 53 9.53 3.79 1.81
N VAL A 54 8.22 3.62 1.88
CA VAL A 54 7.38 3.38 0.70
C VAL A 54 7.31 4.63 -0.18
N GLU A 55 7.06 5.79 0.42
CA GLU A 55 6.84 7.04 -0.32
C GLU A 55 8.11 7.59 -0.96
N ARG A 56 9.29 7.27 -0.39
CA ARG A 56 10.59 7.55 -1.01
C ARG A 56 10.97 6.57 -2.11
N ASN A 57 10.24 5.47 -2.29
CA ASN A 57 10.54 4.48 -3.31
C ASN A 57 10.02 4.96 -4.67
N THR A 58 10.91 5.23 -5.61
CA THR A 58 10.59 5.67 -6.97
C THR A 58 9.74 4.67 -7.77
N ASN A 59 9.72 3.40 -7.36
CA ASN A 59 8.88 2.37 -7.98
C ASN A 59 7.44 2.39 -7.47
N VAL A 60 7.12 3.23 -6.48
CA VAL A 60 5.80 3.34 -5.87
C VAL A 60 5.23 4.73 -6.10
N ARG A 61 4.07 4.79 -6.76
CA ARG A 61 3.24 5.99 -6.80
C ARG A 61 2.37 6.05 -5.56
N HIS A 62 2.25 7.23 -4.97
CA HIS A 62 1.29 7.52 -3.91
C HIS A 62 0.36 8.63 -4.36
N GLU A 63 -0.94 8.44 -4.17
CA GLU A 63 -1.96 9.40 -4.55
C GLU A 63 -3.16 9.33 -3.59
N LEU A 64 -3.99 10.36 -3.60
CA LEU A 64 -5.28 10.37 -2.93
C LEU A 64 -6.34 9.99 -3.94
N LEU A 65 -7.09 8.92 -3.68
CA LEU A 65 -8.22 8.49 -4.51
C LEU A 65 -9.50 8.57 -3.70
N GLU A 66 -10.56 9.03 -4.36
CA GLU A 66 -11.92 8.92 -3.82
C GLU A 66 -12.47 7.53 -4.14
N VAL A 67 -12.77 6.76 -3.09
CA VAL A 67 -13.35 5.43 -3.18
C VAL A 67 -14.66 5.45 -2.40
N HIS A 68 -15.78 5.26 -3.11
CA HIS A 68 -17.13 5.29 -2.51
C HIS A 68 -17.45 6.56 -1.69
N GLY A 69 -16.96 7.73 -2.13
CA GLY A 69 -17.17 9.01 -1.44
C GLY A 69 -16.18 9.29 -0.30
N GLU A 70 -15.24 8.39 -0.02
CA GLU A 70 -14.17 8.60 0.94
C GLU A 70 -12.83 8.82 0.23
N VAL A 71 -12.16 9.94 0.52
CA VAL A 71 -10.82 10.22 0.02
C VAL A 71 -9.79 9.45 0.86
N MET A 72 -9.08 8.52 0.24
CA MET A 72 -8.07 7.70 0.91
C MET A 72 -6.73 7.74 0.19
N LYS A 73 -5.64 7.64 0.98
CA LYS A 73 -4.28 7.49 0.42
C LYS A 73 -4.08 6.08 -0.09
N VAL A 74 -3.71 5.96 -1.35
CA VAL A 74 -3.38 4.68 -1.99
C VAL A 74 -1.93 4.65 -2.43
N TRP A 75 -1.38 3.44 -2.52
CA TRP A 75 -0.07 3.17 -3.06
C TRP A 75 -0.18 2.18 -4.21
N GLN A 76 0.52 2.46 -5.31
CA GLN A 76 0.56 1.64 -6.52
C GLN A 76 2.01 1.34 -6.89
N TRP A 77 2.31 0.10 -7.24
CA TRP A 77 3.59 -0.25 -7.84
C TRP A 77 3.59 0.11 -9.32
N ILE A 78 4.43 1.05 -9.73
CA ILE A 78 4.44 1.58 -11.11
C ILE A 78 5.62 1.10 -11.96
N SER A 79 6.61 0.44 -11.33
CA SER A 79 7.78 -0.04 -12.07
C SER A 79 7.46 -1.26 -12.94
N HIS A 80 8.38 -1.56 -13.85
CA HIS A 80 8.28 -2.74 -14.71
C HIS A 80 8.26 -4.00 -13.85
N LEU A 81 7.23 -4.81 -14.06
CA LEU A 81 7.08 -6.09 -13.39
C LEU A 81 7.83 -7.11 -14.23
N GLU A 82 9.13 -7.24 -13.98
CA GLU A 82 9.86 -8.43 -14.42
C GLU A 82 9.25 -9.70 -13.80
#